data_AF-A0A151X183-F1
#
_entry.id   AF-A0A151X183-F1
#
_cell.length_a   1.000
_cell.length_b   1.000
_cell.length_c   1.000
_cell.angle_alpha   90.00
_cell.angle_beta   90.00
_cell.angle_gamma   90.00
#
_symmetry.space_group_name_H-M   'P 1'
#
loop_
_entity.id
_entity.type
_entity.pdbx_description
1 polymer ?
#
loop_
_entity_poly.entity_id
_entity_poly.type
_entity_poly.pdbx_seq_one_letter_code
_entity_poly.pdbx_strand_id
1 'polypeptide(L)'
;MSSFVEETLEAWNLSEYIEKFKDEKIDEQVFLHMPESMVKELIPIIGKRFHFLENRQKLLENENKSFISESSDNLCVNESDDAISIASSSSINLFHRGKKLKQLLSESSCGKKILSQTRLTPSDRNKICHFIIDRLLCKFKKITPEQFQEWSAEIVSVFKYENVSTYYVPSNTKFKRLANGKLWDKYNNLKRYIKNNKVEEKENIDESNLDCEETLQKLHIIQPNDPDLTTFWKETFKERQKDISIENYYEEYPILKTSIGAILNIAELEPKLQKRKEKLQTFGLTLQLMIVAIGTILNLTDFYIIINNVKYVSTTLMSAVNLCFQAFFALDAKYPVNSEMIWYFLQHQVYGITDEEHTRNFISVDVAWHYIQELMSASEEQLK
;
A
#
# COMPACT_ATOMS: atom_id res chain seq x y z
N MET A 1 19.76 -4.92 40.44
CA MET A 1 19.99 -5.95 39.41
C MET A 1 19.93 -7.31 40.11
N SER A 2 19.11 -8.25 39.62
CA SER A 2 19.10 -9.63 40.13
C SER A 2 20.29 -10.42 39.55
N SER A 3 20.75 -11.45 40.26
CA SER A 3 21.83 -12.33 39.77
C SER A 3 21.50 -12.94 38.40
N PHE A 4 20.21 -13.21 38.16
CA PHE A 4 19.68 -13.69 36.89
C PHE A 4 20.03 -12.79 35.69
N VAL A 5 19.87 -11.46 35.83
CA VAL A 5 20.12 -10.53 34.71
C VAL A 5 21.61 -10.50 34.37
N GLU A 6 22.48 -10.56 35.38
CA GLU A 6 23.94 -10.54 35.22
C GLU A 6 24.43 -11.81 34.52
N GLU A 7 24.03 -12.98 35.03
CA GLU A 7 24.35 -14.29 34.44
C GLU A 7 23.82 -14.43 33.01
N THR A 8 22.63 -13.89 32.73
CA THR A 8 22.01 -13.94 31.39
C THR A 8 22.77 -13.06 30.39
N LEU A 9 23.21 -11.87 30.79
CA LEU A 9 24.01 -10.99 29.93
C LEU A 9 25.39 -11.57 29.65
N GLU A 10 26.02 -12.24 30.62
CA GLU A 10 27.26 -12.99 30.40
C GLU A 10 27.06 -14.14 29.41
N ALA A 11 26.03 -14.95 29.60
CA ALA A 11 25.70 -16.06 28.70
C ALA A 11 25.43 -15.61 27.26
N TRP A 12 24.89 -14.40 27.07
CA TRP A 12 24.63 -13.82 25.75
C TRP A 12 25.80 -13.02 25.17
N ASN A 13 26.97 -13.05 25.83
CA ASN A 13 28.18 -12.35 25.41
C ASN A 13 27.98 -10.82 25.32
N LEU A 14 27.30 -10.28 26.34
CA LEU A 14 26.92 -8.87 26.53
C LEU A 14 27.38 -8.33 27.89
N SER A 15 28.44 -8.91 28.47
CA SER A 15 28.98 -8.53 29.78
C SER A 15 29.41 -7.06 29.85
N GLU A 16 29.79 -6.46 28.72
CA GLU A 16 30.13 -5.04 28.59
C GLU A 16 28.98 -4.07 28.99
N TYR A 17 27.73 -4.54 29.03
CA TYR A 17 26.58 -3.73 29.42
C TYR A 17 26.11 -3.97 30.86
N ILE A 18 26.75 -4.86 31.63
CA ILE A 18 26.32 -5.22 32.99
C ILE A 18 26.27 -3.99 33.91
N GLU A 19 27.35 -3.19 33.94
CA GLU A 19 27.39 -1.98 34.78
C GLU A 19 26.28 -1.01 34.41
N LYS A 20 25.98 -0.85 33.12
CA LYS A 20 24.92 0.04 32.64
C LYS A 20 23.52 -0.44 33.02
N PHE A 21 23.26 -1.74 32.95
CA PHE A 21 21.98 -2.30 33.43
C PHE A 21 21.85 -2.19 34.96
N LYS A 22 22.97 -2.23 35.68
CA LYS A 22 23.03 -2.03 37.13
C LYS A 22 22.78 -0.58 37.52
N ASP A 23 23.39 0.37 36.82
CA ASP A 23 23.22 1.81 37.03
C ASP A 23 21.77 2.26 36.78
N GLU A 24 21.15 1.74 35.71
CA GLU A 24 19.74 1.97 35.36
C GLU A 24 18.76 1.11 36.19
N LYS A 25 19.27 0.36 37.17
CA LYS A 25 18.50 -0.46 38.12
C LYS A 25 17.52 -1.43 37.43
N ILE A 26 17.92 -2.02 36.32
CA ILE A 26 17.10 -3.01 35.61
C ILE A 26 17.00 -4.29 36.46
N ASP A 27 15.78 -4.62 36.85
CA ASP A 27 15.44 -5.87 37.52
C ASP A 27 14.94 -6.93 36.52
N GLU A 28 14.65 -8.14 36.99
CA GLU A 28 14.26 -9.27 36.16
C GLU A 28 12.96 -9.04 35.37
N GLN A 29 11.96 -8.42 36.01
CA GLN A 29 10.67 -8.15 35.37
C GLN A 29 10.81 -7.08 34.28
N VAL A 30 11.58 -6.02 34.55
CA VAL A 30 11.88 -4.99 33.56
C VAL A 30 12.73 -5.56 32.42
N PHE A 31 13.71 -6.42 32.74
CA PHE A 31 14.55 -7.08 31.74
C PHE A 31 13.72 -7.87 30.72
N LEU A 32 12.75 -8.65 31.20
CA LEU A 32 11.86 -9.48 30.38
C LEU A 32 10.90 -8.66 29.51
N HIS A 33 10.40 -7.52 30.02
CA HIS A 33 9.29 -6.81 29.38
C HIS A 33 9.62 -5.39 28.89
N MET A 34 10.87 -4.92 28.98
CA MET A 34 11.21 -3.57 28.53
C MET A 34 11.07 -3.39 27.00
N PRO A 35 10.52 -2.25 26.55
CA PRO A 35 10.32 -1.95 25.13
C PRO A 35 11.65 -1.69 24.41
N GLU A 36 11.67 -1.89 23.09
CA GLU A 36 12.89 -1.74 22.28
C GLU A 36 13.56 -0.36 22.39
N SER A 37 12.78 0.70 22.63
CA SER A 37 13.30 2.05 22.87
C SER A 37 14.26 2.10 24.07
N MET A 38 13.92 1.42 25.16
CA MET A 38 14.76 1.33 26.37
C MET A 38 15.98 0.43 26.12
N VAL A 39 15.81 -0.67 25.37
CA VAL A 39 16.94 -1.52 24.96
C VAL A 39 17.94 -0.75 24.11
N LYS A 40 17.47 0.15 23.24
CA LYS A 40 18.34 1.02 22.43
C LYS A 40 19.16 2.00 23.26
N GLU A 41 18.59 2.51 24.36
CA GLU A 41 19.31 3.37 25.29
C GLU A 41 20.37 2.60 26.07
N LEU A 42 20.06 1.36 26.47
CA LEU A 42 20.99 0.48 27.19
C LEU A 42 22.09 -0.08 26.28
N ILE A 43 21.72 -0.64 25.12
CA ILE A 43 22.60 -1.28 24.14
C ILE A 43 22.53 -0.50 22.81
N PRO A 44 23.33 0.57 22.66
CA PRO A 44 23.29 1.41 21.46
C PRO A 44 23.87 0.71 20.22
N ILE A 45 24.80 -0.24 20.40
CA ILE A 45 25.43 -0.98 19.30
C ILE A 45 24.39 -1.92 18.66
N ILE A 46 24.08 -1.68 17.39
CA ILE A 46 22.97 -2.31 16.67
C ILE A 46 23.10 -3.84 16.64
N GLY A 47 24.29 -4.38 16.36
CA GLY A 47 24.50 -5.83 16.30
C GLY A 47 24.32 -6.53 17.65
N LYS A 48 24.85 -5.93 18.73
CA LYS A 48 24.68 -6.43 20.10
C LYS A 48 23.22 -6.34 20.54
N ARG A 49 22.53 -5.25 20.18
CA ARG A 49 21.09 -5.07 20.45
C ARG A 49 20.24 -6.12 19.75
N PHE A 50 20.56 -6.44 18.50
CA PHE A 50 19.86 -7.49 17.75
C PHE A 50 19.94 -8.84 18.48
N HIS A 51 21.14 -9.27 18.87
CA HIS A 51 21.33 -10.52 19.59
C HIS A 51 20.62 -10.55 20.95
N PHE A 52 20.62 -9.42 21.67
CA PHE A 52 19.88 -9.28 22.91
C PHE A 52 18.37 -9.51 22.71
N LEU A 53 17.77 -8.85 21.71
CA LEU A 53 16.34 -8.96 21.42
C LEU A 53 15.95 -10.38 21.00
N GLU A 54 16.76 -11.02 20.16
CA GLU A 54 16.54 -12.38 19.69
C GLU A 54 16.61 -13.40 20.85
N ASN A 55 17.64 -13.30 21.71
CA ASN A 55 17.80 -14.24 22.83
C ASN A 55 16.75 -14.03 23.92
N ARG A 56 16.35 -12.78 24.19
CA ARG A 56 15.25 -12.49 25.12
C ARG A 56 13.92 -13.05 24.64
N GLN A 57 13.65 -12.99 23.33
CA GLN A 57 12.47 -13.63 22.76
C GLN A 57 12.49 -15.14 22.98
N LYS A 58 13.61 -15.82 22.72
CA LYS A 58 13.76 -17.26 22.96
C LYS A 58 13.56 -17.64 24.43
N LEU A 59 14.03 -16.80 25.35
CA LEU A 59 13.85 -17.01 26.79
C LEU A 59 12.37 -16.94 27.19
N LEU A 60 11.64 -15.92 26.71
CA LEU A 60 10.19 -15.79 26.93
C LEU A 60 9.38 -16.94 26.32
N GLU A 61 9.82 -17.48 25.17
CA GLU A 61 9.19 -18.63 24.53
C GLU A 61 9.41 -19.93 25.32
N ASN A 62 10.52 -20.06 26.03
CA ASN A 62 10.83 -21.24 26.85
C ASN A 62 10.09 -21.22 28.20
N GLU A 63 9.90 -20.06 28.84
CA GLU A 63 9.07 -19.92 30.04
C GLU A 63 7.60 -20.27 29.78
N ASN A 64 7.10 -19.94 28.58
CA ASN A 64 5.75 -20.32 28.17
C ASN A 64 5.61 -21.83 27.89
N LYS A 65 6.71 -22.55 27.65
CA LYS A 65 6.71 -24.01 27.50
C LYS A 65 6.81 -24.74 28.85
N SER A 66 7.55 -24.21 29.82
CA SER A 66 7.64 -24.82 31.17
C SER A 66 6.30 -24.74 31.92
N PHE A 67 5.51 -23.69 31.68
CA PHE A 67 4.14 -23.55 32.21
C PHE A 67 3.17 -24.63 31.69
N ILE A 68 3.46 -25.28 30.56
CA ILE A 68 2.63 -26.34 29.97
C ILE A 68 3.04 -27.72 30.52
N SER A 69 4.30 -27.90 30.92
CA SER A 69 4.79 -29.18 31.49
C SER A 69 4.37 -29.41 32.95
N GLU A 70 4.20 -28.37 33.77
CA GLU A 70 3.87 -28.54 35.21
C GLU A 70 2.40 -28.91 35.48
N SER A 71 1.50 -28.72 34.51
CA SER A 71 0.10 -29.14 34.63
C SER A 71 -0.16 -30.62 34.27
N SER A 72 0.90 -31.41 34.07
CA SER A 72 0.82 -32.78 33.50
C SER A 72 1.19 -33.92 34.46
N ASP A 73 1.34 -33.67 35.76
CA ASP A 73 1.50 -34.75 36.74
C ASP A 73 0.16 -35.11 37.37
N ASN A 74 -0.57 -36.03 36.72
CA ASN A 74 -1.37 -37.06 37.39
C ASN A 74 -1.87 -38.13 36.40
N LEU A 75 -1.35 -39.36 36.63
CA LEU A 75 -1.93 -40.69 36.35
C LEU A 75 -1.80 -41.29 34.93
N CYS A 76 -0.62 -41.90 34.73
CA CYS A 76 -0.36 -43.31 34.39
C CYS A 76 -1.31 -44.15 33.49
N VAL A 77 -0.67 -44.66 32.42
CA VAL A 77 -0.51 -46.10 32.07
C VAL A 77 -1.71 -46.86 31.49
N ASN A 78 -1.67 -47.13 30.19
CA ASN A 78 -1.25 -48.44 29.68
C ASN A 78 -0.96 -48.40 28.17
N GLU A 79 0.16 -49.03 27.81
CA GLU A 79 0.62 -49.36 26.47
C GLU A 79 -0.27 -50.44 25.83
N SER A 80 -0.46 -50.34 24.52
CA SER A 80 -0.22 -51.48 23.63
C SER A 80 -0.07 -50.98 22.20
N ASP A 81 1.04 -51.38 21.61
CA ASP A 81 1.49 -51.15 20.24
C ASP A 81 0.47 -51.55 19.18
N ASP A 82 0.47 -50.82 18.07
CA ASP A 82 0.65 -51.44 16.75
C ASP A 82 1.10 -50.40 15.73
N ALA A 83 2.27 -50.65 15.16
CA ALA A 83 2.86 -49.87 14.09
C ALA A 83 2.20 -50.22 12.75
N ILE A 84 1.63 -49.24 12.04
CA ILE A 84 1.53 -49.28 10.57
C ILE A 84 1.85 -47.90 10.00
N SER A 85 2.92 -47.86 9.22
CA SER A 85 3.33 -46.72 8.42
C SER A 85 2.53 -46.61 7.11
N ILE A 86 2.52 -45.38 6.59
CA ILE A 86 2.34 -44.98 5.19
C ILE A 86 0.90 -44.66 4.73
N ALA A 87 0.80 -43.43 4.22
CA ALA A 87 -0.16 -42.89 3.25
C ALA A 87 -1.60 -42.64 3.72
N SER A 88 -1.86 -41.38 4.12
CA SER A 88 -2.85 -40.51 3.47
C SER A 88 -3.12 -39.30 4.37
N SER A 89 -2.44 -38.19 4.05
CA SER A 89 -2.68 -36.88 4.64
C SER A 89 -4.01 -36.31 4.13
N SER A 90 -5.12 -36.82 4.63
CA SER A 90 -6.46 -36.26 4.40
C SER A 90 -7.44 -36.49 5.55
N SER A 91 -7.07 -37.22 6.60
CA SER A 91 -8.02 -37.64 7.66
C SER A 91 -7.78 -37.02 9.05
N ILE A 92 -6.69 -36.29 9.29
CA ILE A 92 -6.35 -35.77 10.63
C ILE A 92 -7.04 -34.42 10.97
N ASN A 93 -7.62 -33.72 10.00
CA ASN A 93 -8.21 -32.38 10.21
C ASN A 93 -9.66 -32.36 10.77
N LEU A 94 -10.27 -33.51 11.10
CA LEU A 94 -11.63 -33.51 11.64
C LEU A 94 -11.73 -33.22 13.15
N PHE A 95 -10.68 -33.46 13.93
CA PHE A 95 -10.74 -33.40 15.40
C PHE A 95 -10.44 -32.02 16.03
N HIS A 96 -10.14 -31.00 15.22
CA HIS A 96 -9.75 -29.67 15.71
C HIS A 96 -10.70 -28.52 15.30
N ARG A 97 -11.71 -28.80 14.47
CA ARG A 97 -12.63 -27.75 13.97
C ARG A 97 -13.58 -27.24 15.06
N GLY A 98 -13.66 -25.93 15.22
CA GLY A 98 -14.59 -25.26 16.13
C GLY A 98 -14.05 -25.01 17.53
N LYS A 99 -12.84 -25.46 17.85
CA LYS A 99 -12.22 -25.26 19.18
C LYS A 99 -11.96 -23.77 19.44
N LYS A 100 -11.49 -23.02 18.44
CA LYS A 100 -11.14 -21.60 18.58
C LYS A 100 -12.36 -20.75 18.88
N LEU A 101 -13.46 -21.01 18.17
CA LEU A 101 -14.72 -20.30 18.39
C LEU A 101 -15.37 -20.65 19.73
N LYS A 102 -15.35 -21.93 20.12
CA LYS A 102 -15.86 -22.35 21.43
C LYS A 102 -15.09 -21.68 22.57
N GLN A 103 -13.76 -21.63 22.48
CA GLN A 103 -12.92 -20.93 23.46
C GLN A 103 -13.30 -19.46 23.55
N LEU A 104 -13.37 -18.75 22.42
CA LEU A 104 -13.72 -17.33 22.38
C LEU A 104 -15.10 -17.05 23.01
N LEU A 105 -16.11 -17.84 22.65
CA LEU A 105 -17.47 -17.64 23.17
C LEU A 105 -17.57 -18.05 24.64
N SER A 106 -16.71 -18.93 25.14
CA SER A 106 -16.68 -19.32 26.55
C SER A 106 -16.15 -18.23 27.49
N GLU A 107 -15.43 -17.24 26.96
CA GLU A 107 -14.90 -16.10 27.74
C GLU A 107 -16.01 -15.10 28.15
N SER A 108 -17.16 -15.13 27.48
CA SER A 108 -18.28 -14.21 27.73
C SER A 108 -19.54 -14.93 28.18
N SER A 109 -20.27 -14.37 29.16
CA SER A 109 -21.58 -14.88 29.58
C SER A 109 -22.60 -14.91 28.42
N CYS A 110 -22.54 -13.92 27.53
CA CYS A 110 -23.37 -13.88 26.33
C CYS A 110 -22.95 -14.94 25.30
N GLY A 111 -21.65 -15.21 25.16
CA GLY A 111 -21.14 -16.24 24.26
C GLY A 111 -21.51 -17.66 24.71
N LYS A 112 -21.46 -17.93 26.02
CA LYS A 112 -21.95 -19.20 26.61
C LYS A 112 -23.43 -19.46 26.29
N LYS A 113 -24.27 -18.42 26.37
CA LYS A 113 -25.69 -18.52 25.98
C LYS A 113 -25.84 -18.89 24.50
N ILE A 114 -25.04 -18.31 23.62
CA ILE A 114 -25.06 -18.62 22.18
C ILE A 114 -24.60 -20.06 21.91
N LEU A 115 -23.60 -20.56 22.65
CA LEU A 115 -23.14 -21.96 22.52
C LEU A 115 -24.21 -23.00 22.91
N SER A 116 -25.15 -22.64 23.80
CA SER A 116 -26.28 -23.53 24.15
C SER A 116 -27.38 -23.61 23.08
N GLN A 117 -27.36 -22.72 22.07
CA GLN A 117 -28.39 -22.66 21.04
C GLN A 117 -28.03 -23.56 19.85
N THR A 118 -29.04 -24.26 19.32
CA THR A 118 -28.90 -25.10 18.12
C THR A 118 -29.07 -24.32 16.82
N ARG A 119 -29.80 -23.20 16.86
CA ARG A 119 -30.05 -22.29 15.72
C ARG A 119 -29.78 -20.86 16.14
N LEU A 120 -28.99 -20.16 15.32
CA LEU A 120 -28.64 -18.77 15.58
C LEU A 120 -29.70 -17.81 15.04
N THR A 121 -30.09 -16.84 15.86
CA THR A 121 -30.90 -15.70 15.41
C THR A 121 -30.01 -14.67 14.70
N PRO A 122 -30.59 -13.74 13.91
CA PRO A 122 -29.82 -12.64 13.31
C PRO A 122 -29.00 -11.83 14.34
N SER A 123 -29.52 -11.67 15.56
CA SER A 123 -28.84 -11.01 16.68
C SER A 123 -27.63 -11.81 17.15
N ASP A 124 -27.78 -13.14 17.31
CA ASP A 124 -26.68 -14.01 17.74
C ASP A 124 -25.55 -14.03 16.71
N ARG A 125 -25.88 -14.08 15.41
CA ARG A 125 -24.88 -13.97 14.33
C ARG A 125 -24.09 -12.66 14.42
N ASN A 126 -24.77 -11.53 14.68
CA ASN A 126 -24.12 -10.23 14.80
C ASN A 126 -23.21 -10.14 16.05
N LYS A 127 -23.59 -10.80 17.14
CA LYS A 127 -22.78 -10.90 18.37
C LYS A 127 -21.55 -11.78 18.16
N ILE A 128 -21.69 -12.93 17.52
CA ILE A 128 -20.55 -13.78 17.13
C ILE A 128 -19.57 -12.99 16.28
N CYS A 129 -20.07 -12.29 15.25
CA CYS A 129 -19.23 -11.44 14.41
C CYS A 129 -18.54 -10.35 15.22
N HIS A 130 -19.24 -9.72 16.18
CA HIS A 130 -18.61 -8.76 17.09
C HIS A 130 -17.44 -9.39 17.84
N PHE A 131 -17.65 -10.49 18.55
CA PHE A 131 -16.60 -11.13 19.35
C PHE A 131 -15.38 -11.53 18.51
N ILE A 132 -15.60 -12.06 17.31
CA ILE A 132 -14.52 -12.48 16.40
C ILE A 132 -13.71 -11.27 15.95
N ILE A 133 -14.38 -10.23 15.44
CA ILE A 133 -13.68 -9.04 14.93
C ILE A 133 -12.95 -8.31 16.05
N ASP A 134 -13.57 -8.18 17.22
CA ASP A 134 -12.97 -7.55 18.40
C ASP A 134 -11.70 -8.28 18.83
N ARG A 135 -11.74 -9.61 18.95
CA ARG A 135 -10.55 -10.43 19.25
C ARG A 135 -9.46 -10.29 18.19
N LEU A 136 -9.84 -10.32 16.91
CA LEU A 136 -8.89 -10.23 15.82
C LEU A 136 -8.21 -8.87 15.77
N LEU A 137 -8.94 -7.79 16.05
CA LEU A 137 -8.39 -6.43 16.10
C LEU A 137 -7.47 -6.21 17.31
N CYS A 138 -7.72 -6.88 18.44
CA CYS A 138 -6.79 -6.86 19.57
C CYS A 138 -5.46 -7.54 19.23
N LYS A 139 -5.47 -8.57 18.38
CA LYS A 139 -4.27 -9.36 18.05
C LYS A 139 -3.54 -8.88 16.79
N PHE A 140 -4.27 -8.30 15.84
CA PHE A 140 -3.76 -7.94 14.53
C PHE A 140 -4.20 -6.54 14.15
N LYS A 141 -3.28 -5.76 13.55
CA LYS A 141 -3.61 -4.43 13.00
C LYS A 141 -4.58 -4.50 11.81
N LYS A 142 -4.56 -5.60 11.04
CA LYS A 142 -5.45 -5.87 9.90
C LYS A 142 -5.94 -7.30 9.95
N ILE A 143 -7.20 -7.51 9.58
CA ILE A 143 -7.76 -8.85 9.36
C ILE A 143 -7.59 -9.25 7.89
N THR A 144 -7.01 -10.41 7.62
CA THR A 144 -6.78 -10.91 6.25
C THR A 144 -7.97 -11.72 5.71
N PRO A 145 -8.14 -11.84 4.38
CA PRO A 145 -9.16 -12.69 3.76
C PRO A 145 -9.15 -14.13 4.26
N GLU A 146 -7.96 -14.69 4.51
CA GLU A 146 -7.76 -16.05 5.00
C GLU A 146 -8.32 -16.21 6.41
N GLN A 147 -8.15 -15.19 7.27
CA GLN A 147 -8.71 -15.18 8.60
C GLN A 147 -10.25 -15.12 8.55
N PHE A 148 -10.83 -14.32 7.65
CA PHE A 148 -12.29 -14.31 7.47
C PHE A 148 -12.83 -15.66 7.00
N GLN A 149 -12.13 -16.34 6.09
CA GLN A 149 -12.49 -17.69 5.65
C GLN A 149 -12.35 -18.72 6.77
N GLU A 150 -11.26 -18.67 7.53
CA GLU A 150 -11.01 -19.56 8.67
C GLU A 150 -12.12 -19.43 9.72
N TRP A 151 -12.45 -18.21 10.13
CA TRP A 151 -13.50 -17.97 11.11
C TRP A 151 -14.89 -18.31 10.59
N SER A 152 -15.16 -18.10 9.30
CA SER A 152 -16.42 -18.55 8.70
C SER A 152 -16.55 -20.08 8.73
N ALA A 153 -15.46 -20.81 8.49
CA ALA A 153 -15.42 -22.26 8.61
C ALA A 153 -15.58 -22.74 10.05
N GLU A 154 -14.96 -22.05 11.02
CA GLU A 154 -15.13 -22.32 12.45
C GLU A 154 -16.59 -22.17 12.88
N ILE A 155 -17.29 -21.11 12.44
CA ILE A 155 -18.71 -20.91 12.76
C ILE A 155 -19.58 -22.07 12.26
N VAL A 156 -19.40 -22.48 11.01
CA VAL A 156 -20.15 -23.59 10.41
C VAL A 156 -19.83 -24.92 11.10
N SER A 157 -18.60 -25.08 11.60
CA SER A 157 -18.22 -26.29 12.35
C SER A 157 -18.89 -26.39 13.72
N VAL A 158 -19.20 -25.24 14.36
CA VAL A 158 -19.90 -25.21 15.66
C VAL A 158 -21.42 -25.25 15.47
N PHE A 159 -21.94 -24.57 14.44
CA PHE A 159 -23.37 -24.44 14.18
C PHE A 159 -23.75 -25.07 12.83
N LYS A 160 -24.33 -26.27 12.89
CA LYS A 160 -24.65 -27.13 11.73
C LYS A 160 -25.47 -26.46 10.61
N TYR A 161 -26.30 -25.48 10.94
CA TYR A 161 -27.24 -24.84 10.00
C TYR A 161 -26.70 -23.54 9.38
N GLU A 162 -25.48 -23.15 9.70
CA GLU A 162 -24.86 -21.95 9.17
C GLU A 162 -24.16 -22.21 7.83
N ASN A 163 -23.97 -21.16 7.04
CA ASN A 163 -23.25 -21.22 5.78
C ASN A 163 -22.06 -20.26 5.80
N VAL A 164 -20.93 -20.68 5.23
CA VAL A 164 -19.71 -19.87 5.10
C VAL A 164 -20.00 -18.54 4.41
N SER A 165 -20.81 -18.55 3.33
CA SER A 165 -21.13 -17.35 2.55
C SER A 165 -21.95 -16.31 3.32
N THR A 166 -22.63 -16.70 4.41
CA THR A 166 -23.31 -15.76 5.31
C THR A 166 -22.32 -14.85 6.04
N TYR A 167 -21.11 -15.37 6.31
CA TYR A 167 -20.10 -14.69 7.12
C TYR A 167 -19.01 -14.05 6.29
N TYR A 168 -18.58 -14.73 5.22
CA TYR A 168 -17.61 -14.20 4.30
C TYR A 168 -17.70 -14.84 2.91
N VAL A 169 -17.74 -13.99 1.90
CA VAL A 169 -17.56 -14.29 0.48
C VAL A 169 -16.39 -13.44 0.00
N PRO A 170 -15.31 -14.05 -0.52
CA PRO A 170 -14.17 -13.30 -1.01
C PRO A 170 -14.54 -12.46 -2.24
N SER A 171 -13.77 -11.39 -2.48
CA SER A 171 -13.90 -10.59 -3.69
C SER A 171 -13.57 -11.43 -4.93
N ASN A 172 -14.27 -11.13 -6.02
CA ASN A 172 -14.02 -11.73 -7.31
C ASN A 172 -14.01 -10.65 -8.39
N THR A 173 -12.80 -10.33 -8.86
CA THR A 173 -12.55 -9.32 -9.90
C THR A 173 -13.17 -9.72 -11.24
N LYS A 174 -13.12 -11.01 -11.61
CA LYS A 174 -13.71 -11.52 -12.87
C LYS A 174 -15.22 -11.30 -12.95
N PHE A 175 -15.92 -11.47 -11.83
CA PHE A 175 -17.37 -11.29 -11.75
C PHE A 175 -17.81 -9.93 -11.18
N LYS A 176 -16.87 -8.98 -11.01
CA LYS A 176 -17.14 -7.65 -10.45
C LYS A 176 -17.88 -7.67 -9.11
N ARG A 177 -17.51 -8.60 -8.23
CA ARG A 177 -18.10 -8.74 -6.88
C ARG A 177 -17.08 -8.39 -5.82
N LEU A 178 -17.42 -7.44 -4.95
CA LEU A 178 -16.63 -7.14 -3.76
C LEU A 178 -16.78 -8.24 -2.71
N ALA A 179 -15.84 -8.29 -1.76
CA ALA A 179 -15.99 -9.12 -0.59
C ALA A 179 -17.26 -8.71 0.17
N ASN A 180 -17.96 -9.70 0.71
CA ASN A 180 -19.25 -9.48 1.39
C ASN A 180 -19.42 -10.50 2.51
N GLY A 181 -20.33 -10.22 3.45
CA GLY A 181 -20.69 -11.12 4.54
C GLY A 181 -20.55 -10.44 5.90
N LYS A 182 -21.20 -11.01 6.91
CA LYS A 182 -21.35 -10.37 8.23
C LYS A 182 -20.03 -10.03 8.92
N LEU A 183 -18.98 -10.85 8.76
CA LEU A 183 -17.68 -10.57 9.36
C LEU A 183 -16.99 -9.40 8.66
N TRP A 184 -17.04 -9.39 7.33
CA TRP A 184 -16.49 -8.31 6.51
C TRP A 184 -17.21 -6.98 6.76
N ASP A 185 -18.54 -6.99 6.76
CA ASP A 185 -19.36 -5.80 7.01
C ASP A 185 -19.10 -5.23 8.41
N LYS A 186 -18.98 -6.11 9.42
CA LYS A 186 -18.71 -5.70 10.80
C LYS A 186 -17.33 -5.04 10.93
N TYR A 187 -16.31 -5.61 10.31
CA TYR A 187 -14.97 -5.03 10.26
C TYR A 187 -14.97 -3.64 9.59
N ASN A 188 -15.61 -3.50 8.43
CA ASN A 188 -15.67 -2.23 7.71
C ASN A 188 -16.45 -1.14 8.45
N ASN A 189 -17.57 -1.49 9.08
CA ASN A 189 -18.34 -0.54 9.90
C ASN A 189 -17.53 -0.04 11.10
N LEU A 190 -16.77 -0.94 11.74
CA LEU A 190 -15.90 -0.57 12.86
C LEU A 190 -14.71 0.30 12.40
N LYS A 191 -14.10 -0.03 11.25
CA LYS A 191 -13.05 0.79 10.62
C LYS A 191 -13.55 2.20 10.30
N ARG A 192 -14.78 2.34 9.78
CA ARG A 192 -15.43 3.64 9.52
C ARG A 192 -15.64 4.44 10.79
N TYR A 193 -16.08 3.79 11.87
CA TYR A 193 -16.26 4.44 13.17
C TYR A 193 -14.93 4.97 13.73
N ILE A 194 -13.86 4.18 13.64
CA ILE A 194 -12.50 4.59 14.05
C ILE A 194 -11.99 5.73 13.16
N LYS A 195 -12.22 5.68 11.84
CA LYS A 195 -11.83 6.76 10.90
C LYS A 195 -12.53 8.07 11.22
N ASN A 196 -13.84 8.06 11.46
CA ASN A 196 -14.59 9.27 11.79
C ASN A 196 -14.13 9.92 13.11
N ASN A 197 -13.75 9.10 14.10
CA ASN A 197 -13.18 9.62 15.36
C ASN A 197 -11.72 10.12 15.19
N LYS A 198 -10.93 9.51 14.29
CA LYS A 198 -9.55 9.94 13.98
C LYS A 198 -9.47 11.23 13.16
N VAL A 199 -10.51 11.60 12.41
CA VAL A 199 -10.54 12.88 11.65
C VAL A 199 -10.49 14.10 12.59
N GLU A 200 -10.77 13.94 13.89
CA GLU A 200 -10.59 14.99 14.90
C GLU A 200 -9.13 15.10 15.41
N GLU A 201 -8.27 14.12 15.17
CA GLU A 201 -6.89 14.06 15.67
C GLU A 201 -5.87 13.92 14.52
N LYS A 202 -5.65 15.05 13.84
CA LYS A 202 -4.54 15.45 12.95
C LYS A 202 -3.51 14.42 12.45
N GLU A 203 -3.41 14.37 11.12
CA GLU A 203 -2.18 14.53 10.32
C GLU A 203 -0.81 14.29 11.00
N ASN A 204 -0.28 13.06 10.93
CA ASN A 204 0.93 12.75 10.13
C ASN A 204 1.50 11.34 10.37
N ILE A 205 1.82 10.69 9.24
CA ILE A 205 2.80 9.62 8.98
C ILE A 205 2.35 8.15 9.20
N ASP A 206 2.34 7.42 8.05
CA ASP A 206 2.34 5.97 7.82
C ASP A 206 1.06 5.11 8.02
N GLU A 207 -0.10 5.58 7.55
CA GLU A 207 -1.33 4.76 7.45
C GLU A 207 -1.86 4.45 6.03
N SER A 208 -1.12 4.76 4.97
CA SER A 208 -1.67 4.72 3.59
C SER A 208 -1.80 3.34 2.94
N ASN A 209 -1.09 2.30 3.38
CA ASN A 209 -1.01 1.03 2.63
C ASN A 209 -2.24 0.12 2.75
N LEU A 210 -3.22 0.45 3.59
CA LEU A 210 -4.36 -0.44 3.86
C LEU A 210 -5.70 0.06 3.31
N ASP A 211 -5.88 1.37 3.27
CA ASP A 211 -7.06 2.00 2.68
C ASP A 211 -6.98 1.95 1.15
N CYS A 212 -5.77 2.02 0.60
CA CYS A 212 -5.55 2.05 -0.85
C CYS A 212 -5.97 0.74 -1.55
N GLU A 213 -5.70 -0.43 -0.98
CA GLU A 213 -6.02 -1.73 -1.61
C GLU A 213 -7.54 -1.92 -1.79
N GLU A 214 -8.33 -1.55 -0.79
CA GLU A 214 -9.78 -1.64 -0.87
C GLU A 214 -10.34 -0.61 -1.88
N THR A 215 -9.78 0.61 -1.90
CA THR A 215 -10.17 1.65 -2.86
C THR A 215 -9.76 1.28 -4.29
N LEU A 216 -8.61 0.63 -4.50
CA LEU A 216 -8.19 0.09 -5.79
C LEU A 216 -9.16 -0.99 -6.29
N GLN A 217 -9.59 -1.89 -5.41
CA GLN A 217 -10.58 -2.92 -5.75
C GLN A 217 -11.94 -2.30 -6.09
N LYS A 218 -12.37 -1.26 -5.37
CA LYS A 218 -13.58 -0.49 -5.71
C LYS A 218 -13.46 0.16 -7.08
N LEU A 219 -12.30 0.75 -7.39
CA LEU A 219 -12.03 1.38 -8.68
C LEU A 219 -12.12 0.41 -9.86
N HIS A 220 -11.80 -0.87 -9.68
CA HIS A 220 -11.95 -1.89 -10.72
C HIS A 220 -13.41 -2.27 -11.02
N ILE A 221 -14.33 -1.98 -10.09
CA ILE A 221 -15.74 -2.42 -10.14
C ILE A 221 -16.68 -1.24 -10.43
N ILE A 222 -16.23 -0.02 -10.14
CA ILE A 222 -17.01 1.21 -10.28
C ILE A 222 -17.47 1.45 -11.72
N GLN A 223 -18.63 2.09 -11.86
CA GLN A 223 -19.19 2.46 -13.15
C GLN A 223 -18.80 3.91 -13.52
N PRO A 224 -18.73 4.26 -14.83
CA PRO A 224 -18.40 5.62 -15.27
C PRO A 224 -19.29 6.72 -14.68
N ASN A 225 -20.55 6.41 -14.35
CA ASN A 225 -21.52 7.38 -13.85
C ASN A 225 -21.55 7.51 -12.31
N ASP A 226 -20.63 6.86 -11.61
CA ASP A 226 -20.59 6.87 -10.15
C ASP A 226 -20.10 8.24 -9.62
N PRO A 227 -20.80 8.86 -8.66
CA PRO A 227 -20.41 10.16 -8.11
C PRO A 227 -19.04 10.13 -7.42
N ASP A 228 -18.65 9.00 -6.85
CA ASP A 228 -17.41 8.87 -6.08
C ASP A 228 -16.20 8.49 -6.95
N LEU A 229 -16.40 8.28 -8.27
CA LEU A 229 -15.35 7.87 -9.20
C LEU A 229 -14.13 8.79 -9.16
N THR A 230 -14.34 10.10 -9.25
CA THR A 230 -13.24 11.07 -9.27
C THR A 230 -12.46 11.06 -7.94
N THR A 231 -13.17 10.83 -6.83
CA THR A 231 -12.57 10.74 -5.49
C THR A 231 -11.68 9.52 -5.39
N PHE A 232 -12.21 8.33 -5.70
CA PHE A 232 -11.42 7.10 -5.69
C PHE A 232 -10.25 7.14 -6.68
N TRP A 233 -10.44 7.77 -7.84
CA TRP A 233 -9.39 7.95 -8.83
C TRP A 233 -8.22 8.79 -8.29
N LYS A 234 -8.51 9.86 -7.54
CA LYS A 234 -7.48 10.69 -6.88
C LYS A 234 -6.80 9.94 -5.74
N GLU A 235 -7.56 9.26 -4.89
CA GLU A 235 -7.01 8.52 -3.73
C GLU A 235 -6.06 7.40 -4.16
N THR A 236 -6.37 6.71 -5.24
CA THR A 236 -5.58 5.57 -5.74
C THR A 236 -4.39 5.97 -6.61
N PHE A 237 -4.23 7.26 -6.91
CA PHE A 237 -3.24 7.76 -7.86
C PHE A 237 -1.81 7.27 -7.60
N LYS A 238 -1.34 7.32 -6.34
CA LYS A 238 0.03 6.93 -5.98
C LYS A 238 0.32 5.46 -6.26
N GLU A 239 -0.66 4.59 -5.99
CA GLU A 239 -0.52 3.15 -6.16
C GLU A 239 -0.63 2.74 -7.63
N ARG A 240 -1.54 3.36 -8.39
CA ARG A 240 -1.70 3.11 -9.83
C ARG A 240 -0.46 3.47 -10.66
N GLN A 241 0.42 4.32 -10.14
CA GLN A 241 1.65 4.72 -10.83
C GLN A 241 2.83 3.75 -10.65
N LYS A 242 2.67 2.62 -9.95
CA LYS A 242 3.75 1.66 -9.74
C LYS A 242 3.93 0.77 -10.98
N ASP A 243 5.07 0.93 -11.67
CA ASP A 243 5.63 0.01 -12.68
C ASP A 243 4.68 -0.55 -13.77
N ILE A 244 3.71 0.26 -14.22
CA ILE A 244 2.82 -0.10 -15.32
C ILE A 244 3.19 0.74 -16.55
N SER A 245 3.39 0.07 -17.69
CA SER A 245 3.58 0.75 -18.97
C SER A 245 2.32 1.50 -19.39
N ILE A 246 2.44 2.55 -20.20
CA ILE A 246 1.27 3.32 -20.67
C ILE A 246 0.24 2.40 -21.33
N GLU A 247 0.68 1.45 -22.16
CA GLU A 247 -0.18 0.45 -22.82
C GLU A 247 -1.00 -0.36 -21.79
N ASN A 248 -0.32 -0.95 -20.80
CA ASN A 248 -0.95 -1.81 -19.79
C ASN A 248 -1.89 -1.01 -18.87
N TYR A 249 -1.62 0.29 -18.67
CA TYR A 249 -2.44 1.16 -17.82
C TYR A 249 -3.87 1.32 -18.36
N TYR A 250 -4.03 1.46 -19.68
CA TYR A 250 -5.36 1.56 -20.30
C TYR A 250 -6.10 0.22 -20.36
N GLU A 251 -5.36 -0.91 -20.35
CA GLU A 251 -5.97 -2.25 -20.23
C GLU A 251 -6.45 -2.54 -18.81
N GLU A 252 -5.65 -2.16 -17.80
CA GLU A 252 -6.00 -2.32 -16.39
C GLU A 252 -7.15 -1.39 -15.97
N TYR A 253 -7.22 -0.19 -16.56
CA TYR A 253 -8.28 0.78 -16.29
C TYR A 253 -9.07 1.19 -17.56
N PRO A 254 -9.96 0.32 -18.08
CA PRO A 254 -10.72 0.57 -19.31
C PRO A 254 -11.62 1.82 -19.26
N ILE A 255 -11.96 2.30 -18.06
CA ILE A 255 -12.71 3.55 -17.86
C ILE A 255 -12.04 4.76 -18.52
N LEU A 256 -10.70 4.72 -18.67
CA LEU A 256 -9.92 5.73 -19.37
C LEU A 256 -10.15 5.76 -20.88
N LYS A 257 -10.64 4.66 -21.47
CA LYS A 257 -10.99 4.58 -22.90
C LYS A 257 -12.38 5.17 -23.19
N THR A 258 -13.16 5.50 -22.15
CA THR A 258 -14.49 6.10 -22.29
C THR A 258 -14.42 7.62 -22.29
N SER A 259 -15.55 8.30 -22.53
CA SER A 259 -15.63 9.77 -22.50
C SER A 259 -15.23 10.39 -21.16
N ILE A 260 -15.41 9.67 -20.04
CA ILE A 260 -14.99 10.16 -18.71
C ILE A 260 -13.46 10.13 -18.53
N GLY A 261 -12.75 9.34 -19.35
CA GLY A 261 -11.31 9.17 -19.25
C GLY A 261 -10.53 10.47 -19.41
N ALA A 262 -11.00 11.38 -20.26
CA ALA A 262 -10.40 12.71 -20.41
C ALA A 262 -10.47 13.52 -19.10
N ILE A 263 -11.62 13.48 -18.41
CA ILE A 263 -11.82 14.15 -17.11
C ILE A 263 -10.89 13.57 -16.04
N LEU A 264 -10.78 12.24 -16.00
CA LEU A 264 -9.89 11.55 -15.05
C LEU A 264 -8.41 11.85 -15.33
N ASN A 265 -8.01 11.92 -16.59
CA ASN A 265 -6.64 12.31 -16.99
C ASN A 265 -6.32 13.76 -16.60
N ILE A 266 -7.27 14.68 -16.76
CA ILE A 266 -7.14 16.07 -16.30
C ILE A 266 -6.98 16.11 -14.77
N ALA A 267 -7.76 15.33 -14.03
CA ALA A 267 -7.67 15.27 -12.58
C ALA A 267 -6.30 14.76 -12.09
N GLU A 268 -5.62 13.93 -12.89
CA GLU A 268 -4.26 13.46 -12.61
C GLU A 268 -3.15 14.46 -12.96
N LEU A 269 -3.47 15.54 -13.68
CA LEU A 269 -2.45 16.48 -14.14
C LEU A 269 -1.75 17.18 -12.97
N GLU A 270 -2.51 17.71 -12.02
CA GLU A 270 -1.98 18.41 -10.85
C GLU A 270 -1.00 17.55 -10.03
N PRO A 271 -1.37 16.34 -9.57
CA PRO A 271 -0.44 15.52 -8.79
C PRO A 271 0.78 15.08 -9.61
N LYS A 272 0.66 14.89 -10.94
CA LYS A 272 1.82 14.62 -11.83
C LYS A 272 2.77 15.81 -11.89
N LEU A 273 2.25 17.04 -12.01
CA LEU A 273 3.05 18.26 -12.02
C LEU A 273 3.75 18.46 -10.68
N GLN A 274 3.06 18.23 -9.56
CA GLN A 274 3.61 18.37 -8.22
C GLN A 274 4.75 17.36 -7.98
N LYS A 275 4.54 16.07 -8.32
CA LYS A 275 5.60 15.04 -8.25
C LYS A 275 6.81 15.39 -9.11
N ARG A 276 6.59 15.97 -10.30
CA ARG A 276 7.68 16.44 -11.17
C ARG A 276 8.44 17.62 -10.54
N LYS A 277 7.73 18.57 -9.92
CA LYS A 277 8.32 19.72 -9.23
C LYS A 277 9.20 19.26 -8.07
N GLU A 278 8.71 18.36 -7.24
CA GLU A 278 9.47 17.76 -6.13
C GLU A 278 10.74 17.05 -6.64
N LYS A 279 10.62 16.25 -7.71
CA LYS A 279 11.78 15.59 -8.33
C LYS A 279 12.79 16.60 -8.89
N LEU A 280 12.37 17.70 -9.49
CA LEU A 280 13.30 18.72 -9.97
C LEU A 280 14.00 19.43 -8.81
N GLN A 281 13.28 19.71 -7.73
CA GLN A 281 13.84 20.31 -6.51
C GLN A 281 14.93 19.44 -5.89
N THR A 282 14.83 18.11 -5.93
CA THR A 282 15.92 17.22 -5.45
C THR A 282 17.21 17.37 -6.24
N PHE A 283 17.15 17.87 -7.48
CA PHE A 283 18.31 18.19 -8.31
C PHE A 283 18.66 19.69 -8.32
N GLY A 284 18.03 20.51 -7.49
CA GLY A 284 18.23 21.97 -7.49
C GLY A 284 17.70 22.68 -8.73
N LEU A 285 16.77 22.04 -9.46
CA LEU A 285 16.17 22.59 -10.68
C LEU A 285 14.76 23.12 -10.41
N THR A 286 14.35 24.12 -11.19
CA THR A 286 12.98 24.63 -11.20
C THR A 286 12.16 23.99 -12.32
N LEU A 287 10.85 23.87 -12.12
CA LEU A 287 9.93 23.48 -13.17
C LEU A 287 9.84 24.61 -14.20
N GLN A 288 10.45 24.40 -15.37
CA GLN A 288 10.37 25.33 -16.49
C GLN A 288 9.01 25.22 -17.20
N LEU A 289 8.70 26.20 -18.05
CA LEU A 289 7.46 26.20 -18.83
C LEU A 289 7.34 24.90 -19.62
N MET A 290 6.13 24.34 -19.65
CA MET A 290 5.88 23.09 -20.33
C MET A 290 4.50 23.03 -20.94
N ILE A 291 4.42 22.28 -22.04
CA ILE A 291 3.16 21.99 -22.73
C ILE A 291 2.65 20.65 -22.21
N VAL A 292 1.37 20.61 -21.89
CA VAL A 292 0.64 19.42 -21.51
C VAL A 292 -0.40 19.18 -22.59
N ALA A 293 -0.29 18.06 -23.29
CA ALA A 293 -1.31 17.58 -24.20
C ALA A 293 -2.10 16.45 -23.53
N ILE A 294 -3.43 16.48 -23.68
CA ILE A 294 -4.34 15.47 -23.16
C ILE A 294 -5.00 14.77 -24.33
N GLY A 295 -5.12 13.45 -24.24
CA GLY A 295 -5.73 12.61 -25.26
C GLY A 295 -4.97 11.30 -25.43
N THR A 296 -5.26 10.60 -26.52
CA THR A 296 -4.45 9.45 -26.97
C THR A 296 -3.35 9.92 -27.90
N ILE A 297 -2.33 9.09 -28.13
CA ILE A 297 -1.21 9.45 -29.01
C ILE A 297 -1.65 9.76 -30.45
N LEU A 298 -2.78 9.17 -30.88
CA LEU A 298 -3.39 9.39 -32.20
C LEU A 298 -4.43 10.52 -32.20
N ASN A 299 -4.96 10.90 -31.03
CA ASN A 299 -6.02 11.90 -30.92
C ASN A 299 -5.85 12.75 -29.65
N LEU A 300 -5.13 13.86 -29.79
CA LEU A 300 -4.96 14.87 -28.76
C LEU A 300 -6.15 15.83 -28.78
N THR A 301 -6.79 16.01 -27.64
CA THR A 301 -8.04 16.76 -27.48
C THR A 301 -7.85 18.13 -26.85
N ASP A 302 -6.92 18.25 -25.90
CA ASP A 302 -6.72 19.48 -25.13
C ASP A 302 -5.25 19.80 -24.94
N PHE A 303 -4.92 21.09 -24.96
CA PHE A 303 -3.55 21.59 -24.82
C PHE A 303 -3.48 22.69 -23.77
N TYR A 304 -2.54 22.53 -22.84
CA TYR A 304 -2.30 23.49 -21.76
C TYR A 304 -0.84 23.91 -21.76
N ILE A 305 -0.58 25.20 -21.56
CA ILE A 305 0.74 25.70 -21.21
C ILE A 305 0.75 25.95 -19.71
N ILE A 306 1.71 25.32 -19.02
CA ILE A 306 1.91 25.48 -17.58
C ILE A 306 3.01 26.50 -17.38
N ILE A 307 2.63 27.65 -16.81
CA ILE A 307 3.58 28.70 -16.40
C ILE A 307 3.45 28.83 -14.89
N ASN A 308 4.50 28.41 -14.17
CA ASN A 308 4.48 28.27 -12.71
C ASN A 308 3.32 27.37 -12.23
N ASN A 309 2.29 27.97 -11.62
CA ASN A 309 1.10 27.28 -11.12
C ASN A 309 -0.17 27.64 -11.91
N VAL A 310 -0.04 28.32 -13.05
CA VAL A 310 -1.16 28.79 -13.87
C VAL A 310 -1.23 27.98 -15.16
N LYS A 311 -2.45 27.59 -15.54
CA LYS A 311 -2.75 26.85 -16.78
C LYS A 311 -3.35 27.78 -17.82
N TYR A 312 -2.73 27.85 -18.98
CA TYR A 312 -3.25 28.57 -20.14
C TYR A 312 -3.75 27.56 -21.17
N VAL A 313 -4.98 27.74 -21.64
CA VAL A 313 -5.60 26.82 -22.62
C VAL A 313 -5.22 27.24 -24.04
N SER A 314 -4.94 26.25 -24.90
CA SER A 314 -4.70 26.45 -26.33
C SER A 314 -5.62 25.57 -27.17
N THR A 315 -6.00 26.04 -28.35
CA THR A 315 -6.90 25.37 -29.29
C THR A 315 -6.21 24.28 -30.10
N THR A 316 -4.92 24.43 -30.38
CA THR A 316 -4.13 23.48 -31.17
C THR A 316 -2.75 23.25 -30.53
N LEU A 317 -2.15 22.10 -30.85
CA LEU A 317 -0.78 21.79 -30.44
C LEU A 317 0.21 22.84 -30.96
N MET A 318 0.08 23.23 -32.23
CA MET A 318 0.98 24.21 -32.84
C MET A 318 0.88 25.58 -32.15
N SER A 319 -0.35 26.02 -31.86
CA SER A 319 -0.58 27.24 -31.08
C SER A 319 0.01 27.14 -29.67
N ALA A 320 -0.07 25.96 -29.03
CA ALA A 320 0.50 25.75 -27.70
C ALA A 320 2.03 25.80 -27.72
N VAL A 321 2.67 25.21 -28.75
CA VAL A 321 4.11 25.29 -28.98
C VAL A 321 4.55 26.74 -29.18
N ASN A 322 3.86 27.47 -30.05
CA ASN A 322 4.18 28.86 -30.34
C ASN A 322 4.03 29.76 -29.11
N LEU A 323 2.93 29.63 -28.37
CA LEU A 323 2.70 30.40 -27.16
C LEU A 323 3.72 30.07 -26.05
N CYS A 324 4.05 28.79 -25.88
CA CYS A 324 5.10 28.38 -24.93
C CYS A 324 6.47 28.95 -25.32
N PHE A 325 6.81 28.93 -26.62
CA PHE A 325 8.05 29.51 -27.13
C PHE A 325 8.13 31.01 -26.82
N GLN A 326 7.09 31.76 -27.18
CA GLN A 326 7.02 33.20 -26.90
C GLN A 326 7.12 33.50 -25.40
N ALA A 327 6.53 32.66 -24.55
CA ALA A 327 6.59 32.83 -23.10
C ALA A 327 8.00 32.62 -22.52
N PHE A 328 8.87 31.81 -23.14
CA PHE A 328 10.28 31.74 -22.71
C PHE A 328 10.98 33.09 -22.86
N PHE A 329 10.82 33.74 -24.01
CA PHE A 329 11.40 35.06 -24.26
C PHE A 329 10.76 36.15 -23.42
N ALA A 330 9.42 36.16 -23.33
CA ALA A 330 8.70 37.20 -22.59
C ALA A 330 9.01 37.20 -21.09
N LEU A 331 9.38 36.03 -20.53
CA LEU A 331 9.69 35.87 -19.11
C LEU A 331 11.19 35.74 -18.82
N ASP A 332 12.04 35.86 -19.84
CA ASP A 332 13.48 35.58 -19.74
C ASP A 332 13.77 34.22 -19.05
N ALA A 333 13.02 33.20 -19.47
CA ALA A 333 13.04 31.88 -18.86
C ALA A 333 13.94 30.92 -19.66
N LYS A 334 14.71 30.09 -18.94
CA LYS A 334 15.56 29.06 -19.55
C LYS A 334 14.72 27.91 -20.09
N TYR A 335 15.17 27.31 -21.19
CA TYR A 335 14.54 26.10 -21.70
C TYR A 335 14.65 24.91 -20.73
N PRO A 336 13.65 24.01 -20.72
CA PRO A 336 13.71 22.78 -19.93
C PRO A 336 14.88 21.90 -20.37
N VAL A 337 15.74 21.50 -19.43
CA VAL A 337 16.98 20.72 -19.70
C VAL A 337 16.71 19.48 -20.56
N ASN A 338 15.62 18.75 -20.30
CA ASN A 338 15.31 17.49 -20.99
C ASN A 338 14.92 17.67 -22.46
N SER A 339 14.50 18.87 -22.87
CA SER A 339 14.08 19.19 -24.24
C SER A 339 14.79 20.42 -24.79
N GLU A 340 15.88 20.84 -24.14
CA GLU A 340 16.63 22.05 -24.45
C GLU A 340 17.04 22.07 -25.93
N MET A 341 17.55 20.94 -26.44
CA MET A 341 17.96 20.78 -27.84
C MET A 341 16.81 21.06 -28.84
N ILE A 342 15.59 20.60 -28.55
CA ILE A 342 14.43 20.80 -29.43
C ILE A 342 14.03 22.28 -29.45
N TRP A 343 14.09 22.95 -28.30
CA TRP A 343 13.78 24.38 -28.22
C TRP A 343 14.79 25.23 -28.97
N TYR A 344 16.09 24.93 -28.88
CA TYR A 344 17.10 25.60 -29.70
C TYR A 344 16.95 25.29 -31.19
N PHE A 345 16.56 24.07 -31.56
CA PHE A 345 16.22 23.77 -32.95
C PHE A 345 15.09 24.68 -33.45
N LEU A 346 13.99 24.80 -32.70
CA LEU A 346 12.89 25.70 -33.06
C LEU A 346 13.36 27.16 -33.13
N GLN A 347 14.14 27.60 -32.14
CA GLN A 347 14.67 28.96 -32.07
C GLN A 347 15.46 29.31 -33.34
N HIS A 348 16.44 28.47 -33.72
CA HIS A 348 17.32 28.74 -34.86
C HIS A 348 16.63 28.50 -36.20
N GLN A 349 16.00 27.33 -36.38
CA GLN A 349 15.56 26.87 -37.71
C GLN A 349 14.13 27.31 -38.06
N VAL A 350 13.27 27.52 -37.05
CA VAL A 350 11.86 27.89 -37.28
C VAL A 350 11.64 29.39 -37.05
N TYR A 351 12.16 29.93 -35.94
CA TYR A 351 11.96 31.34 -35.59
C TYR A 351 13.08 32.26 -36.07
N GLY A 352 14.22 31.73 -36.54
CA GLY A 352 15.32 32.52 -37.07
C GLY A 352 16.04 33.39 -36.04
N ILE A 353 15.98 33.02 -34.75
CA ILE A 353 16.60 33.77 -33.66
C ILE A 353 17.99 33.17 -33.39
N THR A 354 19.04 33.93 -33.71
CA THR A 354 20.45 33.48 -33.60
C THR A 354 21.29 34.39 -32.68
N ASP A 355 20.64 35.11 -31.78
CA ASP A 355 21.27 36.17 -30.99
C ASP A 355 22.39 35.63 -30.07
N GLU A 356 23.57 36.27 -30.08
CA GLU A 356 24.78 35.77 -29.40
C GLU A 356 24.55 35.60 -27.89
N GLU A 357 23.71 36.45 -27.29
CA GLU A 357 23.38 36.43 -25.86
C GLU A 357 22.58 35.18 -25.43
N HIS A 358 21.87 34.55 -26.37
CA HIS A 358 21.02 33.37 -26.12
C HIS A 358 21.51 32.12 -26.85
N THR A 359 22.75 32.10 -27.36
CA THR A 359 23.25 30.98 -28.16
C THR A 359 23.83 29.86 -27.31
N ARG A 360 23.29 28.65 -27.51
CA ARG A 360 24.01 27.39 -27.29
C ARG A 360 24.06 26.63 -28.59
N ASN A 361 25.26 26.45 -29.14
CA ASN A 361 25.45 25.68 -30.35
C ASN A 361 25.47 24.19 -30.01
N PHE A 362 24.48 23.48 -30.54
CA PHE A 362 24.40 22.03 -30.45
C PHE A 362 24.70 21.45 -31.82
N ILE A 363 25.84 20.78 -31.98
CA ILE A 363 26.21 20.09 -33.23
C ILE A 363 25.08 19.16 -33.68
N SER A 364 24.39 18.53 -32.73
CA SER A 364 23.25 17.65 -32.99
C SER A 364 22.05 18.37 -33.61
N VAL A 365 21.85 19.66 -33.36
CA VAL A 365 20.77 20.47 -33.95
C VAL A 365 21.04 20.71 -35.41
N ASP A 366 22.27 21.08 -35.75
CA ASP A 366 22.70 21.33 -37.14
C ASP A 366 22.66 20.05 -37.96
N VAL A 367 23.13 18.93 -37.39
CA VAL A 367 23.06 17.61 -38.02
C VAL A 367 21.61 17.19 -38.26
N ALA A 368 20.72 17.34 -37.28
CA ALA A 368 19.31 17.01 -37.44
C ALA A 368 18.64 17.86 -38.52
N TRP A 369 18.95 19.15 -38.58
CA TRP A 369 18.45 20.04 -39.62
C TRP A 369 18.93 19.63 -41.01
N HIS A 370 20.21 19.31 -41.17
CA HIS A 370 20.74 18.82 -42.45
C HIS A 370 20.03 17.55 -42.93
N TYR A 371 19.79 16.57 -42.06
CA TYR A 371 19.02 15.39 -42.44
C TYR A 371 17.58 15.71 -42.85
N ILE A 372 16.92 16.64 -42.16
CA ILE A 372 15.57 17.08 -42.53
C ILE A 372 15.60 17.78 -43.90
N GLN A 373 16.60 18.63 -44.17
CA GLN A 373 16.77 19.27 -45.47
C GLN A 373 16.96 18.24 -46.58
N GLU A 374 17.83 17.24 -46.40
CA GLU A 374 18.02 16.15 -47.36
C GLU A 374 16.71 15.39 -47.64
N LEU A 375 15.93 15.07 -46.59
CA LEU A 375 14.65 14.39 -46.73
C LEU A 375 13.61 15.25 -47.47
N MET A 376 13.55 16.56 -47.17
CA MET A 376 12.63 17.48 -47.85
C MET A 376 12.99 17.57 -49.34
N SER A 377 14.27 17.74 -49.67
CA SER A 377 14.76 17.79 -51.06
C SER A 377 14.49 16.48 -51.81
N ALA A 378 14.73 15.33 -51.18
CA ALA A 378 14.43 14.02 -51.77
C ALA A 378 12.92 13.82 -52.01
N SER A 379 12.05 14.36 -51.14
CA SER A 379 10.60 14.30 -51.34
C SER A 379 10.11 15.19 -52.48
N GLU A 380 10.72 16.37 -52.66
CA GLU A 380 10.40 17.30 -53.75
C GLU A 380 10.85 16.76 -55.12
N GLU A 381 11.93 15.98 -55.17
CA GLU A 381 12.38 15.28 -56.38
C GLU A 381 11.46 14.11 -56.76
N GLN A 382 10.75 13.49 -55.81
CA GLN A 382 9.78 12.41 -56.08
C GLN A 382 8.40 12.94 -56.52
N LEU A 383 8.13 14.22 -56.29
CA LEU A 383 6.88 14.90 -56.66
C LEU A 383 6.97 15.65 -58.01
N LYS A 384 8.18 15.76 -58.59
CA LYS A 384 8.44 16.24 -59.94
C LYS A 384 8.54 15.06 -60.90
#